data_AF-A0A852RWF3-F1
#
_entry.id   AF-A0A852RWF3-F1
#
_cell.length_a   1.000
_cell.length_b   1.000
_cell.length_c   1.000
_cell.angle_alpha   90.00
_cell.angle_beta   90.00
_cell.angle_gamma   90.00
#
_symmetry.space_group_name_H-M   'P 1'
#
loop_
_entity.id
_entity.type
_entity.pdbx_description
1 polymer ?
#
loop_
_entity_poly.entity_id
_entity_poly.type
_entity_poly.pdbx_seq_one_letter_code
_entity_poly.pdbx_strand_id
1 'polypeptide(L)' 'MTDTNMTETHLEMRWLPVTAPDGRTRMEAVWVEVGQPAAAHSHAA' A
#
# COMPACT_ATOMS: atom_id res chain seq x y z
N MET A 1 -26.78 -9.33 6.37
CA MET A 1 -25.68 -9.10 5.41
C MET A 1 -25.04 -7.81 5.87
N THR A 2 -23.95 -7.91 6.62
CA THR A 2 -23.29 -6.73 7.19
C THR A 2 -22.29 -6.27 6.15
N ASP A 3 -22.60 -5.19 5.44
CA ASP A 3 -21.64 -4.45 4.63
C ASP A 3 -20.62 -3.81 5.58
N THR A 4 -19.66 -4.60 6.03
CA THR A 4 -18.48 -4.06 6.67
C THR A 4 -17.67 -3.40 5.57
N ASN A 5 -17.84 -2.09 5.43
CA ASN A 5 -16.94 -1.21 4.69
C ASN A 5 -15.57 -1.29 5.38
N MET A 6 -14.83 -2.37 5.13
CA MET A 6 -13.45 -2.53 5.57
C MET A 6 -12.60 -1.63 4.68
N THR A 7 -12.42 -0.38 5.10
CA THR A 7 -11.20 0.39 4.83
C THR A 7 -10.05 -0.24 5.62
N GLU A 8 -9.78 -1.53 5.38
CA GLU A 8 -8.72 -2.25 6.08
C GLU A 8 -7.45 -2.12 5.25
N THR A 9 -6.39 -1.67 5.91
CA THR A 9 -5.05 -1.72 5.34
C THR A 9 -4.55 -3.15 5.49
N HIS A 10 -4.16 -3.77 4.39
CA HIS A 10 -3.60 -5.13 4.37
C HIS A 10 -2.21 -5.14 3.76
N LEU A 11 -1.43 -6.19 4.04
CA LEU A 11 -0.10 -6.36 3.47
C LEU A 11 -0.19 -7.17 2.16
N GLU A 12 0.42 -6.65 1.10
CA GLU A 12 0.61 -7.35 -0.15
C GLU A 12 2.09 -7.58 -0.43
N MET A 13 2.46 -8.78 -0.86
CA MET A 13 3.82 -9.07 -1.30
C MET A 13 3.99 -8.59 -2.74
N ARG A 14 4.89 -7.64 -2.96
CA ARG A 14 5.16 -7.04 -4.27
C ARG A 14 6.64 -7.12 -4.62
N TRP A 15 6.92 -7.31 -5.90
CA TRP A 15 8.27 -7.22 -6.45
C TRP A 15 8.56 -5.77 -6.82
N LEU A 16 9.53 -5.14 -6.15
CA LEU A 16 9.90 -3.75 -6.38
C LEU A 16 11.32 -3.66 -6.96
N PRO A 17 11.57 -2.76 -7.92
CA PRO A 17 12.92 -2.51 -8.42
C PRO A 17 13.73 -1.75 -7.37
N VAL A 18 14.95 -2.23 -7.12
CA VAL A 18 15.94 -1.59 -6.24
C VAL A 18 17.20 -1.32 -7.04
N THR A 19 17.62 -0.06 -7.06
CA THR A 19 18.88 0.35 -7.70
C THR A 19 20.02 0.22 -6.71
N ALA A 20 21.00 -0.61 -7.05
CA ALA A 20 22.21 -0.81 -6.26
C ALA A 20 23.23 0.35 -6.49
N PRO A 21 24.22 0.53 -5.59
CA PRO A 21 25.23 1.57 -5.73
C PRO A 21 26.07 1.47 -7.02
N ASP A 22 26.14 0.29 -7.63
CA ASP A 22 26.79 0.05 -8.92
C ASP A 22 25.93 0.46 -10.13
N GLY A 23 24.74 1.03 -9.89
CA GLY A 23 23.80 1.50 -10.90
C GLY A 23 22.93 0.39 -11.51
N ARG A 24 23.08 -0.88 -11.12
CA ARG A 24 22.23 -1.96 -11.61
C ARG A 24 20.93 -2.04 -10.82
N THR A 25 19.84 -2.38 -11.51
CA THR A 25 18.54 -2.64 -10.88
C THR A 25 18.33 -4.13 -10.66
N ARG A 26 17.88 -4.50 -9.46
CA ARG A 26 17.40 -5.85 -9.13
C ARG A 26 15.96 -5.81 -8.62
N MET A 27 15.29 -6.95 -8.61
CA MET A 27 13.94 -7.09 -8.05
C MET A 27 14.03 -7.65 -6.64
N GLU A 28 13.32 -7.02 -5.69
CA GLU A 28 13.21 -7.49 -4.31
C GLU A 28 11.74 -7.71 -3.94
N ALA A 29 11.46 -8.81 -3.23
CA ALA A 29 10.13 -9.10 -2.70
C ALA A 29 9.95 -8.37 -1.37
N VAL A 30 8.94 -7.50 -1.31
CA VAL A 30 8.68 -6.63 -0.15
C VAL A 30 7.19 -6.69 0.20
N TRP A 31 6.89 -6.73 1.50
CA TRP A 31 5.52 -6.53 2.00
C TRP A 31 5.19 -5.04 1.97
N VAL A 32 4.12 -4.68 1.26
CA VAL A 32 3.64 -3.31 1.10
C VAL A 32 2.28 -3.19 1.75
N GLU A 33 2.11 -2.21 2.63
CA GLU A 33 0.79 -1.85 3.14
C GLU A 33 -0.05 -1.22 2.01
N VAL A 34 -1.22 -1.80 1.78
CA VAL A 34 -2.17 -1.37 0.75
C VAL A 34 -3.50 -1.12 1.44
N GLY A 35 -4.07 0.06 1.21
CA GLY A 35 -5.36 0.45 1.76
C GLY A 35 -5.81 1.76 1.13
N GLN A 36 -7.12 1.95 1.02
CA GLN A 36 -7.68 3.24 0.64
C GLN A 36 -7.59 4.16 1.87
N PRO A 37 -7.01 5.38 1.78
CA PRO A 37 -7.23 6.36 2.83
C PRO A 37 -8.74 6.54 2.95
N ALA A 38 -9.31 6.19 4.11
CA ALA A 38 -10.70 6.51 4.40
C ALA A 38 -10.81 8.01 4.20
N ALA A 39 -11.59 8.42 3.20
CA ALA A 39 -11.77 9.83 2.89
C ALA A 39 -12.14 10.51 4.21
N ALA A 40 -11.26 11.38 4.71
CA ALA A 40 -11.62 12.26 5.79
C ALA A 40 -12.76 13.09 5.23
N HIS A 41 -13.99 12.74 5.60
CA HIS A 41 -15.14 13.60 5.38
C HIS A 41 -14.83 14.87 6.16
N SER A 42 -14.26 15.86 5.46
CA SER A 42 -14.14 17.22 5.94
C SER A 42 -15.56 17.71 6.15
N HIS A 43 -16.09 17.50 7.35
CA HIS A 43 -17.29 18.19 7.80
C HIS A 43 -16.89 19.65 8.01
N ALA A 44 -17.00 20.44 6.95
CA ALA A 44 -17.03 21.88 7.08
C ALA A 44 -18.36 22.25 7.76
N ALA A 45 -18.25 22.78 8.97
CA ALA A 45 -19.35 23.31 9.78
C ALA A 45 -19.81 24.69 9.28
#